data_AF-A0A0F4NJD6-F1
#
_entry.id   AF-A0A0F4NJD6-F1
#
_cell.length_a   1.000
_cell.length_b   1.000
_cell.length_c   1.000
_cell.angle_alpha   90.00
_cell.angle_beta   90.00
_cell.angle_gamma   90.00
#
_symmetry.space_group_name_H-M   'P 1'
#
loop_
_entity.id
_entity.type
_entity.pdbx_description
1 polymer ?
#
loop_
_entity_poly.entity_id
_entity_poly.type
_entity_poly.pdbx_seq_one_letter_code
_entity_poly.pdbx_strand_id
1 'polypeptide(L)' 'MKTITKEHYLGILLEQLNYLNNKEGVHPQDIETLVNAYEDAKQASFTEVEVIAPQHDGDGWKFLPITVE' A
#
# COMPACT_ATOMS: atom_id res chain seq x y z
N MET A 1 8.26 -1.14 13.75
CA MET A 1 6.85 -1.16 13.32
C MET A 1 6.30 0.24 13.51
N LYS A 2 5.49 0.72 12.57
CA LYS A 2 4.88 2.04 12.62
C LYS A 2 3.42 1.89 12.23
N THR A 3 2.51 2.51 12.97
CA THR A 3 1.09 2.56 12.60
C THR A 3 0.82 3.82 11.79
N ILE A 4 0.02 3.70 10.73
CA ILE A 4 -0.47 4.81 9.92
C ILE A 4 -1.99 4.73 9.78
N THR A 5 -2.65 5.86 9.60
CA THR A 5 -4.09 5.90 9.34
C THR A 5 -4.41 5.33 7.96
N LYS A 6 -5.65 4.85 7.77
CA LYS A 6 -6.17 4.43 6.46
C LYS A 6 -5.99 5.50 5.39
N GLU A 7 -6.26 6.76 5.73
CA GLU A 7 -6.07 7.89 4.81
C GLU A 7 -4.61 8.01 4.34
N HIS A 8 -3.66 7.92 5.27
CA HIS A 8 -2.24 7.99 4.94
C HIS A 8 -1.81 6.77 4.09
N TYR A 9 -2.30 5.57 4.41
CA TYR A 9 -2.04 4.37 3.61
C TYR A 9 -2.55 4.53 2.17
N LEU A 10 -3.77 5.02 1.98
CA LEU A 10 -4.34 5.33 0.67
C LEU A 10 -3.49 6.38 -0.08
N GLY A 11 -2.98 7.39 0.62
CA GLY A 11 -2.05 8.38 0.07
C GLY A 11 -0.77 7.74 -0.48
N ILE A 12 -0.16 6.82 0.28
CA ILE A 12 1.05 6.10 -0.16
C ILE A 12 0.79 5.30 -1.44
N LEU A 13 -0.34 4.59 -1.52
CA LEU A 13 -0.70 3.82 -2.71
C LEU A 13 -0.85 4.72 -3.95
N LEU A 14 -1.47 5.89 -3.81
CA LEU A 14 -1.59 6.87 -4.89
C LEU A 14 -0.23 7.47 -5.30
N GLU A 15 0.64 7.78 -4.35
CA GLU A 15 1.99 8.27 -4.63
C GLU A 15 2.81 7.24 -5.40
N GLN A 16 2.74 5.95 -5.02
CA GLN A 16 3.40 4.87 -5.74
C GLN A 16 2.82 4.68 -7.14
N LEU A 17 1.49 4.73 -7.29
CA LEU A 17 0.84 4.66 -8.59
C LEU A 17 1.28 5.81 -9.50
N ASN A 18 1.32 7.04 -8.98
CA ASN A 18 1.80 8.20 -9.71
C ASN A 18 3.29 8.05 -10.08
N TYR A 19 4.13 7.55 -9.18
CA TYR A 19 5.54 7.28 -9.49
C TYR A 19 5.69 6.27 -10.63
N LEU A 20 4.97 5.15 -10.57
CA LEU A 20 5.01 4.12 -11.61
C LEU A 20 4.47 4.63 -12.95
N ASN A 21 3.41 5.44 -12.93
CA ASN A 21 2.84 6.00 -14.16
C ASN A 21 3.79 6.96 -14.89
N ASN A 22 4.75 7.55 -14.18
CA ASN A 22 5.77 8.44 -14.75
C ASN A 22 7.10 7.75 -15.05
N LYS A 23 7.22 6.45 -14.77
CA LYS A 23 8.47 5.68 -14.93
C LYS A 23 8.43 4.83 -16.20
N GLU A 24 9.50 4.86 -16.97
CA GLU A 24 9.66 3.98 -18.13
C GLU A 24 9.99 2.54 -17.70
N GLY A 25 9.52 1.56 -18.48
CA GLY A 25 9.82 0.14 -18.25
C GLY A 25 9.05 -0.50 -17.07
N VAL A 26 7.98 0.13 -16.60
CA VAL A 26 7.08 -0.46 -15.60
C VAL A 26 6.26 -1.59 -16.20
N HIS A 27 6.14 -2.70 -15.46
CA HIS A 27 5.29 -3.80 -15.90
C HIS A 27 3.81 -3.42 -15.68
N PRO A 28 2.90 -3.61 -16.65
CA PRO A 28 1.49 -3.23 -16.49
C PRO A 28 0.81 -3.86 -15.27
N GLN A 29 1.24 -5.06 -14.87
CA GLN A 29 0.73 -5.73 -13.67
C GLN A 29 1.09 -5.01 -12.37
N ASP A 30 2.19 -4.24 -12.32
CA ASP A 30 2.55 -3.48 -11.12
C ASP A 30 1.54 -2.35 -10.88
N ILE A 31 1.13 -1.69 -11.97
CA ILE A 31 0.09 -0.66 -11.96
C ILE A 31 -1.25 -1.27 -11.55
N GLU A 32 -1.65 -2.37 -12.20
CA GLU A 32 -2.90 -3.07 -11.90
C GLU A 32 -2.96 -3.51 -10.43
N THR A 33 -1.86 -4.04 -9.91
CA THR A 33 -1.75 -4.47 -8.51
C THR A 33 -1.96 -3.31 -7.54
N LEU A 34 -1.35 -2.15 -7.79
CA LEU A 34 -1.54 -0.95 -6.95
C LEU A 34 -2.96 -0.39 -7.03
N VAL A 35 -3.57 -0.38 -8.22
CA VAL A 35 -4.96 0.05 -8.41
C VAL A 35 -5.91 -0.84 -7.61
N ASN A 36 -5.76 -2.16 -7.72
CA ASN A 36 -6.59 -3.12 -6.97
C ASN A 36 -6.40 -2.94 -5.46
N ALA A 37 -5.16 -2.83 -4.98
CA ALA A 37 -4.87 -2.60 -3.57
C ALA A 37 -5.52 -1.31 -3.04
N TYR A 38 -5.55 -0.24 -3.86
CA TYR A 38 -6.17 1.03 -3.49
C TYR A 38 -7.70 0.93 -3.40
N GLU A 39 -8.35 0.30 -4.39
CA GLU A 39 -9.80 0.12 -4.38
C GLU A 39 -10.25 -0.84 -3.26
N ASP A 40 -9.52 -1.92 -3.03
CA ASP A 40 -9.76 -2.84 -1.91
C ASP A 40 -9.63 -2.12 -0.57
N ALA A 41 -8.56 -1.34 -0.39
CA ALA A 41 -8.32 -0.59 0.84
C ALA A 41 -9.42 0.46 1.10
N LYS A 42 -9.94 1.12 0.06
CA LYS A 42 -11.07 2.06 0.20
C LYS A 42 -12.31 1.38 0.78
N GLN A 43 -12.64 0.19 0.31
CA GLN A 43 -13.86 -0.53 0.70
C GLN A 43 -13.70 -1.30 2.02
N ALA A 44 -12.48 -1.69 2.38
CA ALA A 44 -12.24 -2.49 3.58
C ALA A 44 -12.49 -1.70 4.88
N SER A 45 -13.06 -2.39 5.88
CA SER A 45 -13.39 -1.85 7.19
C SER A 45 -12.19 -1.87 8.14
N PHE A 46 -11.28 -0.91 8.01
CA PHE A 46 -10.17 -0.69 8.93
C PHE A 46 -9.92 0.81 9.12
N THR A 47 -9.28 1.21 10.21
CA THR A 47 -8.94 2.62 10.49
C THR A 47 -7.44 2.89 10.41
N GLU A 48 -6.64 1.87 10.69
CA GLU A 48 -5.19 1.97 10.77
C GLU A 48 -4.52 0.77 10.09
N VAL A 49 -3.25 0.94 9.75
CA VAL A 49 -2.41 -0.09 9.14
C VAL A 49 -1.11 -0.13 9.92
N GLU A 50 -0.74 -1.31 10.39
CA GLU A 50 0.61 -1.57 10.89
C GLU A 50 1.55 -1.80 9.70
N VAL A 51 2.60 -0.98 9.65
CA VAL A 51 3.67 -1.06 8.67
C VAL A 51 4.85 -1.80 9.29
N ILE A 52 5.19 -2.93 8.68
CA ILE A 52 6.32 -3.76 9.04
C ILE A 52 7.38 -3.61 7.96
N ALA A 53 8.52 -3.05 8.35
CA ALA A 53 9.68 -2.91 7.49
C ALA A 53 10.31 -4.29 7.19
N PRO A 54 10.95 -4.45 6.02
CA PRO A 54 11.79 -5.60 5.70
C PRO A 54 12.80 -5.89 6.81
N GLN A 55 12.98 -7.16 7.20
CA GLN A 55 14.01 -7.54 8.18
C GLN A 55 15.25 -8.12 7.52
N HIS A 56 15.09 -8.72 6.34
CA HIS A 56 16.18 -9.25 5.51
C HIS A 56 16.08 -8.75 4.07
N ASP A 57 17.20 -8.81 3.35
CA ASP A 57 17.22 -8.49 1.93
C ASP A 57 16.29 -9.43 1.15
N GLY A 58 15.34 -8.84 0.43
CA GLY A 58 14.28 -9.56 -0.29
C GLY A 58 12.95 -9.66 0.46
N ASP A 59 12.89 -9.28 1.75
CA ASP A 59 11.61 -9.08 2.41
C ASP A 59 10.91 -7.85 1.82
N GLY A 60 9.66 -8.01 1.40
CA GLY A 60 8.79 -6.90 1.05
C GLY A 60 8.31 -6.16 2.31
N TRP A 61 7.93 -4.89 2.13
CA TRP A 61 7.14 -4.18 3.15
C TRP A 61 5.81 -4.91 3.37
N LYS A 62 5.37 -5.04 4.62
CA LYS A 62 4.07 -5.62 4.96
C LYS A 62 3.17 -4.57 5.58
N PHE A 63 1.90 -4.64 5.21
CA PHE A 63 0.84 -3.73 5.64
C PHE A 63 -0.27 -4.57 6.24
N LEU A 64 -0.48 -4.48 7.55
CA LEU A 64 -1.49 -5.25 8.27
C LEU A 64 -2.64 -4.32 8.70
N PRO A 65 -3.86 -4.47 8.16
CA PRO A 65 -5.01 -3.68 8.57
C PRO A 65 -5.37 -3.91 10.04
N ILE A 66 -5.69 -2.84 10.75
CA ILE A 66 -6.19 -2.84 12.12
C ILE A 66 -7.65 -2.36 12.10
N THR A 67 -8.57 -3.25 12.47
CA THR A 67 -9.99 -2.96 12.63
C THR A 67 -10.27 -2.44 14.04
N VAL A 68 -11.07 -1.38 14.15
CA VAL A 68 -11.67 -0.99 15.44
C VAL A 68 -12.99 -1.74 15.56
N GLU A 69 -13.13 -2.54 16.62
CA GLU A 69 -14.40 -3.19 17.00
C GLU A 69 -15.46 -2.18 17.44
#